data_AF-A0A8J2SVQ1-F1
#
_entry.id   AF-A0A8J2SVQ1-F1
#
_cell.length_a   1.000
_cell.length_b   1.000
_cell.length_c   1.000
_cell.angle_alpha   90.00
_cell.angle_beta   90.00
_cell.angle_gamma   90.00
#
_symmetry.space_group_name_H-M   'P 1'
#
loop_
_entity.id
_entity.type
_entity.pdbx_description
1 polymer ?
#
loop_
_entity_poly.entity_id
_entity_poly.type
_entity_poly.pdbx_seq_one_letter_code
_entity_poly.pdbx_strand_id
1 'polypeptide(L)'
;MGDDSFLGDRDIVRQRMIAEKGYTNHLAGMYADKFTHPRLQCEAGRYISIGDPYVDEAERLPARWKEKQMGTTMYPKNAGNGYFGNMGKPFMYMPDKYVEQLPYAKTQPYDTRKLGFGTHDASKRDEFTDRVRTEQYRDLLKREKRILQRNEQKRGGLAEQIRKAHKKLAEAAVEEERQREVCGLSAAPFLYDIGRSRETQFDPKTKTDCFYNAYQARKREMRRGGYRSMSQDIGDGAWDLQQKRETFGRSHATAAFYSKSHIECGDI
;
A
#
# COMPACT_ATOMS: atom_id res chain seq x y z
N MET A 1 -58.93 -5.97 4.38
CA MET A 1 -60.39 -5.82 4.21
C MET A 1 -60.82 -7.09 3.51
N GLY A 2 -61.15 -8.15 4.24
CA GLY A 2 -62.33 -8.31 5.11
C GLY A 2 -63.32 -9.12 4.28
N ASP A 3 -63.46 -10.42 4.56
CA ASP A 3 -64.56 -11.03 5.34
C ASP A 3 -65.88 -10.98 4.53
N ASP A 4 -66.78 -11.95 4.49
CA ASP A 4 -66.98 -13.25 5.11
C ASP A 4 -68.15 -13.85 4.30
N SER A 5 -68.13 -15.14 3.96
CA SER A 5 -69.39 -15.85 3.71
C SER A 5 -69.32 -17.30 4.15
N PHE A 6 -69.96 -17.48 5.29
CA PHE A 6 -70.27 -18.72 5.99
C PHE A 6 -71.32 -19.57 5.25
N LEU A 7 -71.40 -20.84 5.65
CA LEU A 7 -72.39 -21.90 5.37
C LEU A 7 -71.98 -22.85 4.22
N GLY A 8 -71.80 -24.15 4.43
CA GLY A 8 -71.91 -24.98 5.62
C GLY A 8 -71.74 -26.44 5.21
N ASP A 9 -71.01 -27.23 6.02
CA ASP A 9 -71.10 -28.69 6.04
C ASP A 9 -70.90 -29.13 7.49
N ARG A 10 -71.99 -29.03 8.25
CA ARG A 10 -72.19 -29.78 9.47
C ARG A 10 -72.38 -31.23 9.02
N ASP A 11 -71.43 -32.13 9.31
CA ASP A 11 -71.75 -33.51 9.75
C ASP A 11 -70.57 -34.50 9.96
N ILE A 12 -69.28 -34.14 9.76
CA ILE A 12 -68.23 -35.19 9.71
C ILE A 12 -67.26 -35.28 10.92
N VAL A 13 -67.27 -34.38 11.91
CA VAL A 13 -66.27 -34.45 13.02
C VAL A 13 -66.88 -34.58 14.43
N ARG A 14 -68.10 -35.14 14.53
CA ARG A 14 -68.65 -35.68 15.79
C ARG A 14 -68.07 -37.05 16.18
N GLN A 15 -67.03 -37.55 15.50
CA GLN A 15 -66.40 -38.85 15.77
C GLN A 15 -64.87 -38.79 15.95
N ARG A 16 -64.34 -37.74 16.59
CA ARG A 16 -62.94 -37.71 17.07
C ARG A 16 -62.76 -37.15 18.48
N MET A 17 -63.78 -37.33 19.33
CA MET A 17 -63.55 -37.44 20.76
C MET A 17 -63.87 -38.89 21.12
N ILE A 18 -62.84 -39.68 21.45
CA ILE A 18 -62.79 -40.93 22.24
C ILE A 18 -61.49 -41.62 21.82
N ALA A 19 -60.37 -41.07 22.26
CA ALA A 19 -59.09 -41.76 22.34
C ALA A 19 -58.18 -40.91 23.22
N GLU A 20 -58.52 -40.83 24.52
CA GLU A 20 -57.60 -40.49 25.62
C GLU A 20 -58.43 -40.37 26.91
N LYS A 21 -58.83 -41.52 27.45
CA LYS A 21 -59.15 -41.73 28.87
C LYS A 21 -59.35 -43.23 29.07
N GLY A 22 -58.25 -43.97 28.97
CA GLY A 22 -58.18 -45.32 29.47
C GLY A 22 -58.05 -45.27 30.99
N TYR A 23 -59.16 -45.22 31.70
CA TYR A 23 -59.32 -45.69 33.09
C TYR A 23 -60.82 -45.91 33.32
N THR A 24 -61.23 -47.18 33.32
CA THR A 24 -62.56 -47.59 33.76
C THR A 24 -62.63 -47.40 35.28
N ASN A 25 -63.50 -46.49 35.74
CA ASN A 25 -63.85 -46.40 37.15
C ASN A 25 -64.68 -47.64 37.52
N HIS A 26 -64.01 -48.73 37.92
CA HIS A 26 -64.65 -49.88 38.55
C HIS A 26 -64.85 -49.58 40.04
N LEU A 27 -66.09 -49.29 40.42
CA LEU A 27 -66.56 -49.25 41.81
C LEU A 27 -66.90 -50.67 42.29
N ALA A 28 -65.86 -51.45 42.59
CA ALA A 28 -65.83 -52.58 43.54
C ALA A 28 -64.59 -53.41 43.21
N GLY A 29 -63.86 -53.78 44.25
CA GLY A 29 -62.50 -54.28 44.13
C GLY A 29 -62.37 -55.73 43.72
N MET A 30 -61.15 -55.98 43.26
CA MET A 30 -60.35 -57.19 43.39
C MET A 30 -60.54 -58.29 42.34
N TYR A 31 -59.43 -58.50 41.62
CA TYR A 31 -59.05 -59.60 40.73
C TYR A 31 -59.44 -59.50 39.25
N ALA A 32 -58.57 -58.88 38.44
CA ALA A 32 -57.64 -59.62 37.57
C ALA A 32 -56.93 -58.66 36.60
N ASP A 33 -55.72 -58.21 36.93
CA ASP A 33 -54.81 -57.62 35.96
C ASP A 33 -54.32 -58.73 35.02
N LYS A 34 -55.05 -58.96 33.92
CA LYS A 34 -54.55 -59.75 32.79
C LYS A 34 -54.26 -58.79 31.64
N PHE A 35 -52.97 -58.62 31.35
CA PHE A 35 -52.49 -57.96 30.13
C PHE A 35 -53.20 -58.58 28.92
N THR A 36 -54.10 -57.82 28.31
CA THR A 36 -54.74 -58.21 27.06
C THR A 36 -53.83 -57.83 25.90
N HIS A 37 -53.54 -58.79 25.02
CA HIS A 37 -52.87 -58.46 23.78
C HIS A 37 -53.87 -57.68 22.89
N PRO A 38 -53.53 -56.49 22.38
CA PRO A 38 -54.49 -55.59 21.73
C PRO A 38 -55.09 -56.11 20.43
N ARG A 39 -54.61 -57.25 19.91
CA ARG A 39 -55.11 -57.92 18.68
C ARG A 39 -56.02 -59.12 18.95
N LEU A 40 -56.35 -59.43 20.20
CA LEU A 40 -57.35 -60.45 20.55
C LEU A 40 -58.73 -59.81 20.56
N GLN A 41 -59.57 -60.15 19.58
CA GLN A 41 -60.98 -59.74 19.57
C GLN A 41 -61.78 -60.62 20.53
N CYS A 42 -62.29 -60.04 21.60
CA CYS A 42 -63.21 -60.71 22.53
C CYS A 42 -64.63 -60.21 22.25
N GLU A 43 -65.49 -61.03 21.66
CA GLU A 43 -66.91 -60.69 21.57
C GLU A 43 -67.53 -60.68 22.99
N ALA A 44 -68.13 -59.54 23.37
CA ALA A 44 -68.86 -59.35 24.62
C ALA A 44 -68.08 -59.63 25.93
N GLY A 45 -66.75 -59.44 25.93
CA GLY A 45 -65.94 -59.43 27.16
C GLY A 45 -65.78 -60.79 27.86
N ARG A 46 -66.09 -61.89 27.18
CA ARG A 46 -65.75 -63.25 27.65
C ARG A 46 -64.47 -63.71 26.93
N TYR A 47 -63.49 -64.19 27.68
CA TYR A 47 -62.33 -64.88 27.09
C TYR A 47 -62.74 -66.31 26.78
N ILE A 48 -62.87 -66.62 25.50
CA ILE A 48 -63.43 -67.89 25.01
C ILE A 48 -62.33 -68.67 24.26
N SER A 49 -61.28 -69.03 25.00
CA SER A 49 -60.43 -70.20 24.72
C SER A 49 -59.38 -70.16 23.60
N ILE A 50 -58.51 -71.18 23.68
CA ILE A 50 -57.79 -71.80 22.57
C ILE A 50 -58.78 -71.99 21.40
N GLY A 51 -58.64 -71.20 20.34
CA GLY A 51 -59.53 -71.27 19.17
C GLY A 51 -59.91 -69.91 18.57
N ASP A 52 -59.73 -68.82 19.31
CA ASP A 52 -59.94 -67.47 18.77
C ASP A 52 -58.90 -67.16 17.67
N PRO A 53 -59.31 -66.85 16.44
CA PRO A 53 -58.36 -66.60 15.34
C PRO A 53 -57.59 -65.31 15.62
N TYR A 54 -56.25 -65.42 15.63
CA TYR A 54 -55.40 -64.24 15.54
C TYR A 54 -55.70 -63.55 14.21
N VAL A 55 -56.06 -62.27 14.28
CA VAL A 55 -56.23 -61.47 13.07
C VAL A 55 -54.84 -61.20 12.50
N ASP A 56 -54.50 -61.89 11.40
CA ASP A 56 -53.30 -61.65 10.59
C ASP A 56 -53.42 -60.34 9.79
N GLU A 57 -53.77 -59.24 10.46
CA GLU A 57 -53.54 -57.92 9.91
C GLU A 57 -52.04 -57.67 9.92
N ALA A 58 -51.39 -58.02 8.81
CA ALA A 58 -50.00 -57.70 8.55
C ALA A 58 -49.78 -56.21 8.87
N GLU A 59 -48.84 -55.92 9.76
CA GLU A 59 -48.60 -54.57 10.25
C GLU A 59 -48.53 -53.59 9.07
N ARG A 60 -49.45 -52.62 9.05
CA ARG A 60 -49.56 -51.67 7.95
C ARG A 60 -48.33 -50.75 7.98
N LEU A 61 -47.28 -51.17 7.28
CA LEU A 61 -46.03 -50.42 7.14
C LEU A 61 -46.32 -48.99 6.66
N PRO A 62 -45.70 -47.96 7.25
CA PRO A 62 -45.88 -46.58 6.85
C PRO A 62 -45.59 -46.36 5.37
N ALA A 63 -46.35 -45.47 4.72
CA ALA A 63 -46.28 -45.26 3.27
C ALA A 63 -44.87 -44.92 2.74
N ARG A 64 -44.06 -44.19 3.54
CA ARG A 64 -42.65 -43.89 3.25
C ARG A 64 -41.76 -45.09 2.93
N TRP A 65 -42.16 -46.32 3.30
CA TRP A 65 -41.40 -47.55 3.04
C TRP A 65 -41.83 -48.25 1.76
N LYS A 66 -42.96 -47.84 1.17
CA LYS A 66 -43.50 -48.37 -0.09
C LYS A 66 -43.39 -47.37 -1.23
N GLU A 67 -43.16 -46.10 -0.93
CA GLU A 67 -43.09 -45.01 -1.91
C GLU A 67 -41.71 -44.83 -2.54
N LYS A 68 -41.70 -44.29 -3.76
CA LYS A 68 -40.50 -43.97 -4.52
C LYS A 68 -39.74 -42.83 -3.85
N GLN A 69 -38.45 -43.03 -3.58
CA GLN A 69 -37.59 -42.02 -2.96
C GLN A 69 -37.33 -40.83 -3.90
N MET A 70 -37.00 -39.68 -3.31
CA MET A 70 -36.62 -38.46 -4.03
C MET A 70 -35.50 -38.77 -5.04
N GLY A 71 -35.74 -38.50 -6.31
CA GLY A 71 -34.74 -38.70 -7.36
C GLY A 71 -33.58 -37.73 -7.16
N THR A 72 -32.40 -38.26 -6.88
CA THR A 72 -31.16 -37.48 -6.87
C THR A 72 -30.46 -37.60 -8.22
N THR A 73 -29.88 -36.51 -8.71
CA THR A 73 -28.97 -36.56 -9.86
C THR A 73 -27.67 -37.24 -9.43
N MET A 74 -27.64 -38.58 -9.55
CA MET A 74 -26.54 -39.44 -9.08
C MET A 74 -25.18 -39.17 -9.74
N TYR A 75 -25.17 -38.49 -10.88
CA TYR A 75 -23.94 -38.07 -11.55
C TYR A 75 -24.15 -36.64 -12.04
N PRO A 76 -23.19 -35.72 -11.86
CA PRO A 76 -23.19 -34.48 -12.60
C PRO A 76 -23.10 -34.86 -14.08
N LYS A 77 -24.25 -34.88 -14.76
CA LYS A 77 -24.31 -34.93 -16.22
C LYS A 77 -23.75 -33.60 -16.67
N ASN A 78 -22.43 -33.56 -16.83
CA ASN A 78 -21.67 -32.42 -17.30
C ASN A 78 -22.21 -32.03 -18.68
N ALA A 79 -23.23 -31.17 -18.71
CA ALA A 79 -23.80 -30.60 -19.93
C ALA A 79 -22.82 -29.64 -20.65
N GLY A 80 -21.58 -29.54 -20.17
CA GLY A 80 -20.45 -28.87 -20.82
C GLY A 80 -19.11 -29.34 -20.28
N ASN A 81 -18.79 -30.65 -20.32
CA ASN A 81 -17.48 -31.20 -19.89
C ASN A 81 -16.98 -30.75 -18.49
N GLY A 82 -17.85 -30.32 -17.59
CA GLY A 82 -17.47 -29.93 -16.22
C GLY A 82 -17.27 -28.44 -15.99
N TYR A 83 -17.70 -27.56 -16.91
CA TYR A 83 -17.69 -26.12 -16.64
C TYR A 83 -18.85 -25.70 -15.72
N PHE A 84 -18.52 -25.25 -14.51
CA PHE A 84 -19.42 -24.62 -13.53
C PHE A 84 -19.78 -23.17 -13.92
N GLY A 85 -20.01 -22.91 -15.21
CA GLY A 85 -20.40 -21.59 -15.71
C GLY A 85 -21.88 -21.29 -15.44
N ASN A 86 -22.19 -20.01 -15.22
CA ASN A 86 -23.52 -19.48 -14.97
C ASN A 86 -24.56 -20.05 -15.96
N MET A 87 -25.48 -20.91 -15.48
CA MET A 87 -26.54 -21.54 -16.29
C MET A 87 -26.06 -22.49 -17.40
N GLY A 88 -24.94 -23.19 -17.23
CA GLY A 88 -24.50 -24.26 -18.15
C GLY A 88 -24.06 -23.77 -19.53
N LYS A 89 -23.84 -22.46 -19.70
CA LYS A 89 -23.31 -21.89 -20.95
C LYS A 89 -21.78 -22.04 -20.97
N PRO A 90 -21.20 -22.46 -22.11
CA PRO A 90 -19.75 -22.38 -22.30
C PRO A 90 -19.32 -20.91 -22.15
N PHE A 91 -18.12 -20.67 -21.62
CA PHE A 91 -17.52 -19.34 -21.58
C PHE A 91 -17.40 -18.82 -23.02
N MET A 92 -18.37 -18.00 -23.46
CA MET A 92 -18.33 -17.38 -24.77
C MET A 92 -17.40 -16.18 -24.68
N TYR A 93 -16.21 -16.31 -25.26
CA TYR A 93 -15.31 -15.19 -25.46
C TYR A 93 -15.99 -14.22 -26.43
N MET A 94 -16.46 -13.08 -25.92
CA MET A 94 -16.88 -11.97 -26.75
C MET A 94 -15.59 -11.32 -27.29
N PRO A 95 -15.32 -11.37 -28.61
CA PRO A 95 -14.10 -10.79 -29.14
C PRO A 95 -14.20 -9.27 -29.05
N ASP A 96 -13.59 -8.69 -28.03
CA ASP A 96 -13.35 -7.25 -27.99
C ASP A 96 -12.39 -6.87 -29.11
N LYS A 97 -12.66 -5.73 -29.73
CA LYS A 97 -11.80 -5.22 -30.80
C LYS A 97 -10.43 -4.90 -30.21
N TYR A 98 -9.39 -5.51 -30.77
CA TYR A 98 -8.02 -5.16 -30.42
C TYR A 98 -7.74 -3.70 -30.81
N VAL A 99 -7.33 -2.90 -29.82
CA VAL A 99 -6.97 -1.49 -29.98
C VAL A 99 -5.62 -1.27 -29.32
N GLU A 100 -4.64 -0.81 -30.10
CA GLU A 100 -3.26 -0.60 -29.63
C GLU A 100 -3.04 0.74 -28.93
N GLN A 101 -3.89 1.73 -29.20
CA GLN A 101 -3.77 3.08 -28.66
C GLN A 101 -5.16 3.68 -28.44
N LEU A 102 -5.30 4.39 -27.32
CA LEU A 102 -6.49 5.17 -27.03
C LEU A 102 -6.64 6.29 -28.08
N PRO A 103 -7.78 6.34 -28.82
CA PRO A 103 -7.96 7.30 -29.90
C PRO A 103 -8.30 8.70 -29.37
N TYR A 104 -7.29 9.44 -28.91
CA TYR A 104 -7.46 10.81 -28.41
C TYR A 104 -8.00 11.80 -29.44
N ALA A 105 -7.87 11.51 -30.74
CA ALA A 105 -8.50 12.30 -31.78
C ALA A 105 -10.04 12.25 -31.73
N LYS A 106 -10.60 11.13 -31.23
CA LYS A 106 -12.06 10.94 -31.10
C LYS A 106 -12.59 11.47 -29.77
N THR A 107 -11.88 11.20 -28.68
CA THR A 107 -12.30 11.62 -27.32
C THR A 107 -12.03 13.10 -27.07
N GLN A 108 -10.98 13.65 -27.67
CA GLN A 108 -10.58 15.07 -27.55
C GLN A 108 -10.30 15.66 -28.95
N PRO A 109 -11.37 16.01 -29.71
CA PRO A 109 -11.26 16.62 -31.03
C PRO A 109 -10.44 17.90 -31.02
N TYR A 110 -9.71 18.17 -32.10
CA TYR A 110 -8.78 19.31 -32.21
C TYR A 110 -9.41 20.66 -31.89
N ASP A 111 -10.65 20.88 -32.33
CA ASP A 111 -11.40 22.13 -32.13
C ASP A 111 -11.70 22.42 -30.65
N THR A 112 -11.88 21.37 -29.85
CA THR A 112 -12.16 21.47 -28.41
C THR A 112 -10.90 21.57 -27.55
N ARG A 113 -9.71 21.50 -28.16
CA ARG A 113 -8.44 21.55 -27.44
C ARG A 113 -8.11 22.99 -27.05
N LYS A 114 -7.64 23.17 -25.82
CA LYS A 114 -7.24 24.48 -25.30
C LYS A 114 -5.78 24.75 -25.64
N LEU A 115 -5.48 25.97 -26.10
CA LEU A 115 -4.12 26.52 -26.21
C LEU A 115 -3.49 26.64 -24.81
N GLY A 116 -2.70 25.62 -24.45
CA GLY A 116 -1.94 25.59 -23.20
C GLY A 116 -0.52 26.14 -23.36
N PHE A 117 0.17 26.33 -22.24
CA PHE A 117 1.58 26.75 -22.23
C PHE A 117 2.47 25.64 -22.81
N GLY A 118 3.19 25.94 -23.90
CA GLY A 118 4.20 25.07 -24.50
C GLY A 118 3.68 23.89 -25.33
N THR A 119 2.42 23.46 -25.15
CA THR A 119 1.82 22.36 -25.93
C THR A 119 0.33 22.58 -26.21
N HIS A 120 -0.12 22.28 -27.43
CA HIS A 120 -1.52 22.33 -27.89
C HIS A 120 -2.02 20.93 -28.29
N ASP A 121 -1.73 19.90 -27.50
CA ASP A 121 -2.14 18.52 -27.78
C ASP A 121 -3.22 18.05 -26.79
N ALA A 122 -3.82 16.88 -27.05
CA ALA A 122 -4.76 16.25 -26.14
C ALA A 122 -4.10 15.95 -24.78
N SER A 123 -4.91 15.97 -23.72
CA SER A 123 -4.50 15.52 -22.40
C SER A 123 -4.35 13.99 -22.39
N LYS A 124 -3.11 13.51 -22.36
CA LYS A 124 -2.70 12.10 -22.47
C LYS A 124 -2.19 11.49 -21.15
N ARG A 125 -2.73 11.93 -19.99
CA ARG A 125 -2.28 11.41 -18.67
C ARG A 125 -2.58 9.93 -18.46
N ASP A 126 -3.59 9.42 -19.16
CA ASP A 126 -4.04 8.02 -19.16
C ASP A 126 -3.33 7.15 -20.22
N GLU A 127 -2.48 7.71 -21.09
CA GLU A 127 -1.83 6.98 -22.20
C GLU A 127 -1.02 5.77 -21.71
N PHE A 128 -0.41 5.87 -20.53
CA PHE A 128 0.40 4.81 -19.92
C PHE A 128 -0.36 3.90 -18.96
N THR A 129 -1.69 3.99 -18.93
CA THR A 129 -2.52 2.96 -18.28
C THR A 129 -2.64 1.72 -19.16
N ASP A 130 -2.49 1.88 -20.47
CA ASP A 130 -2.46 0.77 -21.43
C ASP A 130 -1.13 0.01 -21.39
N ARG A 131 -1.23 -1.32 -21.27
CA ARG A 131 -0.08 -2.22 -21.25
C ARG A 131 0.69 -2.17 -22.57
N VAL A 132 0.00 -2.09 -23.71
CA VAL A 132 0.67 -2.09 -25.02
C VAL A 132 1.56 -0.86 -25.13
N ARG A 133 1.02 0.31 -24.74
CA ARG A 133 1.76 1.57 -24.80
C ARG A 133 2.92 1.64 -23.82
N THR A 134 2.77 1.09 -22.61
CA THR A 134 3.87 1.02 -21.63
C THR A 134 5.01 0.11 -22.10
N GLU A 135 4.72 -1.03 -22.73
CA GLU A 135 5.76 -1.89 -23.30
C GLU A 135 6.49 -1.23 -24.46
N GLN A 136 5.78 -0.55 -25.37
CA GLN A 136 6.41 0.24 -26.43
C GLN A 136 7.38 1.29 -25.87
N TYR A 137 6.99 1.99 -24.80
CA TYR A 137 7.84 2.99 -24.16
C TYR A 137 9.05 2.35 -23.46
N ARG A 138 8.87 1.23 -22.77
CA ARG A 138 9.98 0.46 -22.18
C ARG A 138 11.00 0.03 -23.23
N ASP A 139 10.53 -0.44 -24.38
CA ASP A 139 11.42 -0.88 -25.45
C ASP A 139 12.16 0.28 -26.12
N LEU A 140 11.51 1.44 -26.26
CA LEU A 140 12.16 2.67 -26.69
C LEU A 140 13.28 3.07 -25.72
N LEU A 141 13.02 3.11 -24.41
CA LEU A 141 14.04 3.43 -23.40
C LEU A 141 15.20 2.42 -23.40
N LYS A 142 14.91 1.12 -23.55
CA LYS A 142 15.96 0.10 -23.68
C LYS A 142 16.81 0.35 -24.92
N ARG A 143 16.20 0.73 -26.04
CA ARG A 143 16.92 1.02 -27.29
C ARG A 143 17.79 2.27 -27.17
N GLU A 144 17.26 3.35 -26.60
CA GLU A 144 18.01 4.58 -26.35
C GLU A 144 19.21 4.35 -25.43
N LYS A 145 19.01 3.62 -24.33
CA LYS A 145 20.09 3.24 -23.42
C LYS A 145 21.20 2.47 -24.13
N ARG A 146 20.85 1.51 -25.00
CA ARG A 146 21.83 0.76 -25.81
C ARG A 146 22.61 1.67 -26.77
N ILE A 147 21.94 2.65 -27.38
CA ILE A 147 22.59 3.61 -28.28
C ILE A 147 23.56 4.51 -27.49
N LEU A 148 23.13 5.02 -26.34
CA LEU A 148 23.97 5.83 -25.45
C LEU A 148 25.23 5.07 -25.01
N GLN A 149 25.07 3.85 -24.51
CA GLN A 149 26.19 3.01 -24.09
C GLN A 149 27.16 2.71 -25.23
N ARG A 150 26.64 2.41 -26.43
CA ARG A 150 27.49 2.21 -27.62
C ARG A 150 28.26 3.47 -27.99
N ASN A 151 27.62 4.64 -27.90
CA ASN A 151 28.27 5.91 -28.18
C ASN A 151 29.33 6.27 -27.14
N GLU A 152 29.10 5.98 -25.86
CA GLU A 152 30.08 6.14 -24.78
C GLU A 152 31.30 5.23 -24.98
N GLN A 153 31.08 3.96 -25.34
CA GLN A 153 32.15 3.00 -25.67
C GLN A 153 32.97 3.49 -26.87
N LYS A 154 32.30 3.95 -27.94
CA LYS A 154 32.99 4.53 -29.12
C LYS A 154 33.76 5.80 -28.80
N ARG A 155 33.28 6.61 -27.85
CA ARG A 155 33.96 7.83 -27.37
C ARG A 155 35.04 7.54 -26.31
N GLY A 156 35.37 6.26 -26.10
CA GLY A 156 36.58 5.85 -25.39
C GLY A 156 36.46 5.79 -23.86
N GLY A 157 35.26 5.84 -23.28
CA GLY A 157 35.06 5.65 -21.82
C GLY A 157 35.73 6.69 -20.90
N LEU A 158 36.47 7.65 -21.46
CA LEU A 158 37.22 8.67 -20.72
C LEU A 158 36.27 9.52 -19.85
N ALA A 159 35.08 9.84 -20.36
CA ALA A 159 34.06 10.57 -19.59
C ALA A 159 33.57 9.79 -18.35
N GLU A 160 33.49 8.46 -18.43
CA GLU A 160 33.09 7.62 -17.29
C GLU A 160 34.23 7.49 -16.27
N GLN A 161 35.47 7.40 -16.75
CA GLN A 161 36.67 7.42 -15.91
C GLN A 161 36.82 8.75 -15.18
N ILE A 162 36.62 9.88 -15.88
CA ILE A 162 36.61 11.23 -15.32
C ILE A 162 35.51 11.34 -14.25
N ARG A 163 34.28 10.87 -14.52
CA ARG A 163 33.20 10.84 -13.52
C ARG A 163 33.55 10.01 -12.29
N LYS A 164 34.12 8.81 -12.47
CA LYS A 164 34.56 7.97 -11.35
C LYS A 164 35.69 8.61 -10.55
N ALA A 165 36.64 9.27 -11.22
CA ALA A 165 37.72 10.00 -10.57
C ALA A 165 37.21 11.19 -9.76
N HIS A 166 36.32 12.01 -10.33
CA HIS A 166 35.68 13.11 -9.58
C HIS A 166 34.88 12.61 -8.38
N LYS A 167 34.17 11.49 -8.51
CA LYS A 167 33.44 10.90 -7.39
C LYS A 167 34.38 10.47 -6.25
N LYS A 168 35.48 9.79 -6.57
CA LYS A 168 36.47 9.38 -5.57
C LYS A 168 37.17 10.57 -4.90
N LEU A 169 37.49 11.61 -5.68
CA LEU A 169 38.06 12.84 -5.13
C LEU A 169 37.06 13.55 -4.19
N ALA A 170 35.78 13.59 -4.56
CA ALA A 170 34.74 14.14 -3.70
C ALA A 170 34.57 13.34 -2.41
N GLU A 171 34.55 12.00 -2.49
CA GLU A 171 34.48 11.11 -1.32
C GLU A 171 35.70 11.29 -0.39
N ALA A 172 36.90 11.36 -0.95
CA ALA A 172 38.13 11.61 -0.19
C ALA A 172 38.13 13.00 0.47
N ALA A 173 37.69 14.03 -0.26
CA ALA A 173 37.57 15.38 0.27
C ALA A 173 36.60 15.42 1.46
N VAL A 174 35.45 14.72 1.40
CA VAL A 174 34.46 14.64 2.50
C VAL A 174 35.02 13.94 3.73
N GLU A 175 35.84 12.90 3.56
CA GLU A 175 36.42 12.15 4.68
C GLU A 175 37.54 12.94 5.39
N GLU A 176 38.42 13.60 4.61
CA GLU A 176 39.42 14.55 5.16
C GLU A 176 38.71 15.68 5.93
N GLU A 177 37.63 16.17 5.34
CA GLU A 177 36.74 17.13 5.95
C GLU A 177 36.16 16.62 7.28
N ARG A 178 35.68 15.38 7.37
CA ARG A 178 35.11 14.81 8.62
C ARG A 178 36.11 14.75 9.77
N GLN A 179 37.40 14.59 9.45
CA GLN A 179 38.48 14.47 10.43
C GLN A 179 39.00 15.83 10.93
N ARG A 180 38.67 16.95 10.27
CA ARG A 180 39.07 18.28 10.72
C ARG A 180 38.30 18.70 11.97
N GLU A 181 39.04 19.12 13.00
CA GLU A 181 38.49 19.56 14.28
C GLU A 181 37.62 20.81 14.14
N VAL A 182 36.44 20.79 14.76
CA VAL A 182 35.53 21.94 14.81
C VAL A 182 35.64 22.56 16.20
N CYS A 183 36.02 23.84 16.25
CA CYS A 183 36.19 24.59 17.51
C CYS A 183 37.17 23.93 18.50
N GLY A 184 38.25 23.31 18.00
CA GLY A 184 39.30 22.72 18.84
C GLY A 184 38.93 21.38 19.48
N LEU A 185 37.82 20.78 19.06
CA LEU A 185 37.42 19.43 19.47
C LEU A 185 37.30 18.54 18.24
N SER A 186 37.95 17.37 18.30
CA SER A 186 37.83 16.34 17.27
C SER A 186 36.42 15.75 17.23
N ALA A 187 36.05 15.14 16.10
CA ALA A 187 34.80 14.40 16.00
C ALA A 187 34.84 13.23 17.01
N ALA A 188 33.81 13.11 17.86
CA ALA A 188 33.73 11.99 18.79
C ALA A 188 33.58 10.67 18.00
N PRO A 189 34.41 9.65 18.26
CA PRO A 189 34.35 8.39 17.52
C PRO A 189 33.06 7.62 17.82
N PHE A 190 32.57 7.70 19.07
CA PHE A 190 31.36 7.03 19.50
C PHE A 190 30.36 8.01 20.14
N LEU A 191 29.06 7.72 19.98
CA LEU A 191 27.99 8.50 20.60
C LEU A 191 28.10 8.51 22.14
N TYR A 192 28.60 7.40 22.70
CA TYR A 192 28.80 7.21 24.15
C TYR A 192 29.76 8.23 24.78
N ASP A 193 30.67 8.80 23.99
CA ASP A 193 31.68 9.75 24.48
C ASP A 193 31.13 11.18 24.62
N ILE A 194 29.99 11.47 23.99
CA ILE A 194 29.36 12.79 24.03
C ILE A 194 28.75 13.03 25.42
N GLY A 195 29.35 13.95 26.19
CA GLY A 195 28.87 14.36 27.52
C GLY A 195 29.43 13.57 28.70
N ARG A 196 30.32 12.59 28.47
CA ARG A 196 31.00 11.83 29.55
C ARG A 196 32.50 12.11 29.62
N SER A 197 33.20 11.99 28.50
CA SER A 197 34.64 12.29 28.38
C SER A 197 34.88 13.66 27.74
N ARG A 198 33.89 14.19 27.02
CA ARG A 198 33.96 15.47 26.32
C ARG A 198 33.31 16.57 27.15
N GLU A 199 34.15 17.39 27.79
CA GLU A 199 33.73 18.57 28.54
C GLU A 199 33.87 19.83 27.69
N THR A 200 32.86 20.70 27.71
CA THR A 200 32.91 22.03 27.09
C THR A 200 33.46 23.03 28.09
N GLN A 201 34.57 23.70 27.75
CA GLN A 201 35.11 24.76 28.60
C GLN A 201 34.15 25.96 28.63
N PHE A 202 33.90 26.49 29.82
CA PHE A 202 33.06 27.67 30.02
C PHE A 202 33.67 28.90 29.32
N ASP A 203 32.91 29.53 28.43
CA ASP A 203 33.31 30.76 27.72
C ASP A 203 32.46 31.95 28.19
N PRO A 204 33.03 32.92 28.91
CA PRO A 204 32.30 34.08 29.42
C PRO A 204 31.90 35.08 28.32
N LYS A 205 32.39 34.91 27.08
CA LYS A 205 32.04 35.80 25.95
C LYS A 205 30.72 35.43 25.30
N THR A 206 30.23 34.22 25.53
CA THR A 206 28.93 33.77 25.02
C THR A 206 27.83 33.99 26.06
N LYS A 207 26.70 34.52 25.60
CA LYS A 207 25.51 34.70 26.45
C LYS A 207 24.93 33.37 26.94
N THR A 208 25.08 32.31 26.14
CA THR A 208 24.53 30.98 26.39
C THR A 208 25.64 29.96 26.37
N ASP A 209 25.60 29.03 27.33
CA ASP A 209 26.48 27.87 27.32
C ASP A 209 26.08 26.97 26.14
N CYS A 210 26.95 26.90 25.14
CA CYS A 210 26.69 26.25 23.87
C CYS A 210 27.96 25.57 23.39
N PHE A 211 27.83 24.32 23.00
CA PHE A 211 28.93 23.53 22.44
C PHE A 211 29.48 24.13 21.14
N TYR A 212 28.61 24.72 20.32
CA TYR A 212 29.01 25.44 19.11
C TYR A 212 28.96 26.94 19.34
N ASN A 213 30.12 27.58 19.37
CA ASN A 213 30.21 29.02 19.48
C ASN A 213 30.47 29.65 18.09
N ALA A 214 29.45 30.31 17.53
CA ALA A 214 29.57 31.03 16.26
C ALA A 214 30.67 32.11 16.28
N TYR A 215 30.98 32.68 17.45
CA TYR A 215 32.05 33.66 17.59
C TYR A 215 33.43 33.02 17.39
N GLN A 216 33.68 31.85 17.98
CA GLN A 216 34.91 31.10 17.73
C GLN A 216 34.95 30.55 16.30
N ALA A 217 33.81 30.11 15.77
CA ALA A 217 33.69 29.66 14.39
C ALA A 217 33.93 30.77 13.35
N ARG A 218 33.68 32.04 13.69
CA ARG A 218 33.98 33.22 12.83
C ARG A 218 35.44 33.66 12.88
N LYS A 219 36.21 33.27 13.91
CA LYS A 219 37.66 33.55 13.94
C LYS A 219 38.43 32.73 12.92
N ARG A 220 37.81 31.66 12.42
CA ARG A 220 38.30 30.84 11.32
C ARG A 220 37.31 30.95 10.17
N GLU A 221 37.74 30.54 8.99
CA GLU A 221 36.82 30.42 7.87
C GLU A 221 35.75 29.36 8.21
N MET A 222 34.47 29.74 8.08
CA MET A 222 33.37 28.82 8.33
C MET A 222 33.33 27.77 7.23
N ARG A 223 33.53 26.51 7.61
CA ARG A 223 33.40 25.39 6.68
C ARG A 223 31.95 25.21 6.24
N ARG A 224 31.70 25.28 4.93
CA ARG A 224 30.37 25.08 4.32
C ARG A 224 30.24 23.80 3.49
N GLY A 225 31.35 23.07 3.29
CA GLY A 225 31.38 21.82 2.53
C GLY A 225 30.87 22.01 1.10
N GLY A 226 30.12 21.02 0.58
CA GLY A 226 29.55 21.06 -0.77
C GLY A 226 28.41 22.05 -0.99
N TYR A 227 27.93 22.74 0.06
CA TYR A 227 26.86 23.73 -0.04
C TYR A 227 27.44 25.15 0.04
N ARG A 228 27.81 25.70 -1.13
CA ARG A 228 28.36 27.05 -1.25
C ARG A 228 27.28 28.03 -1.67
N SER A 229 27.33 29.24 -1.13
CA SER A 229 26.48 30.33 -1.62
C SER A 229 27.10 30.94 -2.88
N MET A 230 26.27 31.44 -3.78
CA MET A 230 26.75 32.13 -5.00
C MET A 230 27.77 33.25 -4.69
N SER A 231 27.57 33.99 -3.59
CA SER A 231 28.48 35.04 -3.15
C SER A 231 29.89 34.53 -2.80
N GLN A 232 30.00 33.28 -2.35
CA GLN A 232 31.29 32.67 -2.04
C GLN A 232 31.97 32.19 -3.33
N ASP A 233 31.22 31.57 -4.24
CA ASP A 233 31.77 31.09 -5.50
C ASP A 233 32.30 32.23 -6.39
N ILE A 234 31.67 33.41 -6.36
CA ILE A 234 32.11 34.57 -7.14
C ILE A 234 33.44 35.15 -6.63
N GLY A 235 33.72 35.04 -5.32
CA GLY A 235 34.93 35.59 -4.69
C GLY A 235 36.04 34.57 -4.47
N ASP A 236 35.79 33.30 -4.76
CA ASP A 236 36.73 32.22 -4.54
C ASP A 236 37.93 32.33 -5.51
N GLY A 237 39.16 32.26 -4.98
CA GLY A 237 40.38 32.46 -5.76
C GLY A 237 40.67 33.91 -6.17
N ALA A 238 39.85 34.88 -5.76
CA ALA A 238 40.12 36.30 -6.03
C ALA A 238 41.42 36.80 -5.37
N TRP A 239 41.83 36.15 -4.27
CA TRP A 239 43.07 36.44 -3.55
C TRP A 239 44.33 35.88 -4.23
N ASP A 240 44.17 34.87 -5.11
CA ASP A 240 45.29 34.26 -5.85
C ASP A 240 45.66 35.07 -7.10
N LEU A 241 44.84 36.05 -7.47
CA LEU A 241 45.14 36.98 -8.55
C LEU A 241 46.21 37.96 -8.10
N GLN A 242 47.31 38.02 -8.85
CA GLN A 242 48.39 38.97 -8.59
C GLN A 242 47.84 40.41 -8.71
N GLN A 243 47.72 41.09 -7.57
CA GLN A 243 47.34 42.50 -7.55
C GLN A 243 48.47 43.31 -8.16
N LYS A 244 48.24 43.86 -9.36
CA LYS A 244 49.14 44.84 -9.96
C LYS A 244 48.78 46.21 -9.42
N ARG A 245 49.78 46.91 -8.89
CA ARG A 245 49.62 48.33 -8.54
C ARG A 245 49.28 49.11 -9.81
N GLU A 246 48.35 50.04 -9.68
CA GLU A 246 48.01 50.95 -10.77
C GLU A 246 49.26 51.70 -11.24
N THR A 247 49.42 51.85 -12.55
CA THR A 247 50.56 52.55 -13.16
C THR A 247 50.57 54.04 -12.79
N PHE A 248 49.41 54.64 -12.56
CA PHE A 248 49.26 56.05 -12.24
C PHE A 248 48.28 56.25 -11.08
N GLY A 249 48.77 56.05 -9.85
CA GLY A 249 48.04 56.41 -8.64
C GLY A 249 48.30 57.87 -8.24
N ARG A 250 47.30 58.53 -7.63
CA ARG A 250 47.51 59.86 -7.03
C ARG A 250 48.57 59.78 -5.94
N SER A 251 49.65 60.53 -6.10
CA SER A 251 50.69 60.66 -5.08
C SER A 251 50.35 61.81 -4.12
N HIS A 252 50.46 61.58 -2.81
CA HIS A 252 50.32 62.62 -1.80
C HIS A 252 51.60 63.47 -1.72
N ALA A 253 51.86 64.25 -2.76
CA ALA A 253 53.05 65.10 -2.86
C ALA A 253 53.12 66.14 -1.72
N THR A 254 51.98 66.59 -1.20
CA THR A 254 51.89 67.53 -0.07
C THR A 254 52.33 66.93 1.26
N ALA A 255 52.45 65.60 1.39
CA ALA A 255 53.00 64.98 2.59
C ALA A 255 54.49 65.32 2.78
N ALA A 256 55.21 65.62 1.70
CA ALA A 256 56.60 66.06 1.76
C ALA A 256 56.77 67.38 2.54
N PHE A 257 55.76 68.27 2.46
CA PHE A 257 55.72 69.59 3.11
C PHE A 257 55.64 69.53 4.64
N TYR A 258 55.22 68.39 5.19
CA TYR A 258 55.05 68.17 6.63
C TYR A 258 56.04 67.14 7.18
N SER A 259 57.06 66.75 6.39
CA SER A 259 58.08 65.82 6.90
C SER A 259 58.99 66.53 7.90
N LYS A 260 59.38 65.85 8.98
CA LYS A 260 60.16 66.45 10.08
C LYS A 260 61.58 66.87 9.69
N SER A 261 62.03 66.54 8.49
CA SER A 261 63.38 66.81 7.97
C SER A 261 63.74 68.29 7.82
N HIS A 262 62.76 69.20 7.92
CA HIS A 262 62.97 70.65 7.78
C HIS A 262 62.77 71.39 9.10
N ILE A 263 62.48 70.67 10.19
CA ILE A 263 62.37 71.22 11.56
C ILE A 263 63.63 70.90 12.40
N GLU A 264 64.43 69.90 12.02
CA GLU A 264 65.75 69.66 12.64
C GLU A 264 66.82 70.56 12.02
N CYS A 265 66.78 71.86 12.36
CA CYS A 265 67.91 72.75 12.21
C CYS A 265 68.26 73.32 13.58
N GLY A 266 69.25 72.71 14.24
CA GLY A 266 69.99 73.29 15.36
C GLY A 266 69.68 72.73 16.74
N ASP A 267 70.32 71.61 17.10
CA ASP A 267 70.94 71.48 18.42
C ASP A 267 72.43 71.84 18.25
N ILE A 268 72.76 73.10 18.49
CA ILE A 268 74.09 73.57 18.93
C ILE A 268 73.89 74.14 20.33
#